data_AF-M4S7K7-F1
#
_entry.id   AF-M4S7K7-F1
#
_cell.length_a   1.000
_cell.length_b   1.000
_cell.length_c   1.000
_cell.angle_alpha   90.00
_cell.angle_beta   90.00
_cell.angle_gamma   90.00
#
_symmetry.space_group_name_H-M   'P 1'
#
loop_
_entity.id
_entity.type
_entity.pdbx_description
1 polymer ?
#
loop_
_entity_poly.entity_id
_entity_poly.type
_entity_poly.pdbx_seq_one_letter_code
_entity_poly.pdbx_strand_id
1 'polypeptide(L)'
;MADSTRVLEQAEALLRRVSPEGRRMRQRARQRRWAAFWRRVKLAIAAILAAALAAGIFGTFVAPLGIGGVFLTLIVMAILAFAILMWPAGTEPTPEKLVQADIKALPLQTEQWLERQRPALPAPAQRLADGIGVRLEALAPQLATLDPAQPAAVEIRKLLGEELPELVSGYQRVPPSLRRDERNGKSPDRQLVEGLEVVDSELARMTEQLASGDLHRLATQGRFLELKYRGEGED
;
A
#
# COMPACT_ATOMS: atom_id res chain seq x y z
N MET A 1 35.52 18.78 26.37
CA MET A 1 34.62 17.61 26.22
C MET A 1 33.19 17.97 25.79
N ALA A 2 32.75 19.24 25.83
CA ALA A 2 31.38 19.64 25.47
C ALA A 2 31.08 19.78 23.95
N ASP A 3 32.11 19.96 23.11
CA ASP A 3 31.91 20.12 21.67
C ASP A 3 31.57 18.81 20.95
N SER A 4 32.13 17.69 21.42
CA SER A 4 31.89 16.38 20.82
C SER A 4 30.43 15.97 20.89
N THR A 5 29.72 16.32 21.97
CA THR A 5 28.29 16.01 22.16
C THR A 5 27.40 16.80 21.21
N ARG A 6 27.72 18.08 20.95
CA ARG A 6 26.99 18.91 19.98
C ARG A 6 27.23 18.47 18.54
N VAL A 7 28.45 18.04 18.23
CA VAL A 7 28.80 17.47 16.93
C VAL A 7 28.09 16.13 16.71
N LEU A 8 27.93 15.31 17.76
CA LEU A 8 27.18 14.06 17.70
C LEU A 8 25.67 14.28 17.52
N GLU A 9 25.06 15.24 18.23
CA GLU A 9 23.65 15.59 18.02
C GLU A 9 23.38 16.15 16.62
N GLN A 10 24.27 16.99 16.10
CA GLN A 10 24.16 17.53 14.74
C GLN A 10 24.39 16.46 13.67
N ALA A 11 25.32 15.53 13.91
CA ALA A 11 25.55 14.39 13.03
C ALA A 11 24.34 13.44 13.03
N GLU A 12 23.71 13.20 14.18
CA GLU A 12 22.51 12.38 14.30
C GLU A 12 21.29 13.04 13.63
N ALA A 13 21.14 14.37 13.78
CA ALA A 13 20.11 15.15 13.11
C ALA A 13 20.28 15.18 11.58
N LEU A 14 21.52 15.21 11.09
CA LEU A 14 21.84 15.13 9.66
C LEU A 14 21.68 13.70 9.12
N LEU A 15 22.02 12.67 9.89
CA LEU A 15 21.80 11.26 9.53
C LEU A 15 20.31 10.90 9.49
N ARG A 16 19.47 11.48 10.36
CA ARG A 16 18.00 11.35 10.27
C ARG A 16 17.41 12.02 9.02
N ARG A 17 18.03 13.10 8.52
CA ARG A 17 17.64 13.75 7.24
C ARG A 17 18.12 13.00 6.00
N VAL A 18 19.19 12.21 6.11
CA VAL A 18 19.83 11.50 4.99
C VAL A 18 19.73 9.97 5.18
N SER A 19 18.72 9.49 5.91
CA SER A 19 18.53 8.05 6.08
C SER A 19 18.29 7.39 4.70
N PRO A 20 19.06 6.34 4.34
CA PRO A 20 18.91 5.61 3.08
C PRO A 20 17.51 5.00 2.87
N GLU A 21 16.74 4.85 3.95
CA GLU A 21 15.40 4.28 3.98
C GLU A 21 14.40 5.11 3.18
N GLY A 22 14.41 6.44 3.30
CA GLY A 22 13.55 7.34 2.51
C GLY A 22 13.82 7.29 1.00
N ARG A 23 15.06 7.01 0.58
CA ARG A 23 15.43 6.86 -0.84
C ARG A 23 15.08 5.48 -1.39
N ARG A 24 15.21 4.42 -0.57
CA ARG A 24 14.75 3.06 -0.90
C ARG A 24 13.22 2.99 -0.97
N MET A 25 12.49 3.76 -0.15
CA MET A 25 11.03 3.93 -0.21
C MET A 25 10.55 4.51 -1.54
N ARG A 26 11.20 5.57 -2.05
CA ARG A 26 10.85 6.18 -3.35
C ARG A 26 11.12 5.24 -4.54
N GLN A 27 12.12 4.37 -4.45
CA GLN A 27 12.42 3.39 -5.50
C GLN A 27 11.49 2.17 -5.46
N ARG A 28 11.09 1.69 -4.27
CA ARG A 28 10.21 0.51 -4.11
C ARG A 28 8.74 0.80 -4.42
N ALA A 29 8.23 1.99 -4.09
CA ALA A 29 6.89 2.43 -4.52
C ALA A 29 6.80 2.55 -6.06
N ARG A 30 7.88 2.99 -6.72
CA ARG A 30 7.99 2.97 -8.20
C ARG A 30 8.01 1.54 -8.76
N GLN A 31 8.74 0.60 -8.15
CA GLN A 31 8.81 -0.79 -8.62
C GLN A 31 7.46 -1.52 -8.58
N ARG A 32 6.56 -1.19 -7.64
CA ARG A 32 5.19 -1.76 -7.59
C ARG A 32 4.28 -1.24 -8.72
N ARG A 33 4.43 0.04 -9.09
CA ARG A 33 3.80 0.59 -10.32
C ARG A 33 4.32 -0.11 -11.58
N TRP A 34 5.60 -0.52 -11.58
CA TRP A 34 6.20 -1.27 -12.68
C TRP A 34 5.65 -2.69 -12.80
N ALA A 35 5.31 -3.39 -11.71
CA ALA A 35 4.73 -4.74 -11.81
C ALA A 35 3.35 -4.73 -12.50
N ALA A 36 2.49 -3.76 -12.16
CA ALA A 36 1.19 -3.57 -12.82
C ALA A 36 1.36 -3.16 -14.30
N PHE A 37 2.34 -2.29 -14.59
CA PHE A 37 2.70 -1.92 -15.96
C PHE A 37 3.23 -3.12 -16.76
N TRP A 38 4.13 -3.93 -16.19
CA TRP A 38 4.69 -5.14 -16.80
C TRP A 38 3.63 -6.21 -17.07
N ARG A 39 2.60 -6.33 -16.22
CA ARG A 39 1.47 -7.23 -16.48
C ARG A 39 0.64 -6.75 -17.68
N ARG A 40 0.45 -5.43 -17.85
CA ARG A 40 -0.22 -4.84 -19.02
C ARG A 40 0.61 -4.99 -20.29
N VAL A 41 1.92 -4.78 -20.20
CA VAL A 41 2.85 -5.00 -21.31
C VAL A 41 2.82 -6.47 -21.75
N LYS A 42 2.83 -7.43 -20.80
CA LYS A 42 2.70 -8.86 -21.12
C LYS A 42 1.36 -9.21 -21.78
N LEU A 43 0.24 -8.64 -21.30
CA LEU A 43 -1.08 -8.83 -21.90
C LEU A 43 -1.19 -8.21 -23.30
N ALA A 44 -0.65 -7.00 -23.49
CA ALA A 44 -0.60 -6.35 -24.80
C ALA A 44 0.26 -7.14 -25.79
N ILE A 45 1.44 -7.62 -25.36
CA ILE A 45 2.30 -8.49 -26.17
C ILE A 45 1.59 -9.81 -26.53
N ALA A 46 0.88 -10.43 -25.58
CA ALA A 46 0.13 -11.65 -25.83
C ALA A 46 -1.03 -11.45 -26.82
N ALA A 47 -1.77 -10.34 -26.70
CA ALA A 47 -2.84 -9.99 -27.63
C ALA A 47 -2.30 -9.71 -29.05
N ILE A 48 -1.17 -9.00 -29.13
CA ILE A 48 -0.43 -8.76 -30.38
C ILE A 48 -0.01 -10.09 -31.02
N LEU A 49 0.60 -10.99 -30.25
CA LEU A 49 1.02 -12.31 -30.76
C LEU A 49 -0.17 -13.16 -31.22
N ALA A 50 -1.28 -13.14 -30.49
CA ALA A 50 -2.49 -13.87 -30.85
C ALA A 50 -3.12 -13.35 -32.15
N ALA A 51 -3.21 -12.03 -32.32
CA ALA A 51 -3.74 -11.43 -33.53
C ALA A 51 -2.80 -11.61 -34.74
N ALA A 52 -1.47 -11.58 -34.54
CA ALA A 52 -0.50 -11.92 -35.57
C ALA A 52 -0.61 -13.39 -36.03
N LEU A 53 -0.79 -14.33 -35.08
CA LEU A 53 -1.04 -15.74 -35.37
C LEU A 53 -2.35 -15.95 -36.12
N ALA A 54 -3.44 -15.32 -35.69
CA ALA A 54 -4.73 -15.40 -36.36
C ALA A 54 -4.67 -14.86 -37.80
N ALA A 55 -3.96 -13.75 -38.02
CA ALA A 55 -3.70 -13.20 -39.35
C ALA A 55 -2.87 -14.17 -40.19
N GLY A 56 -1.78 -14.74 -39.64
CA GLY A 56 -0.96 -15.73 -40.34
C GLY A 56 -1.77 -16.95 -40.79
N ILE A 57 -2.58 -17.53 -39.90
CA ILE A 57 -3.45 -18.69 -40.20
C ILE A 57 -4.49 -18.32 -41.26
N PHE A 58 -5.12 -17.15 -41.15
CA PHE A 58 -6.10 -16.70 -42.15
C PHE A 58 -5.46 -16.51 -43.54
N GLY A 59 -4.26 -15.92 -43.56
CA GLY A 59 -3.48 -15.70 -44.78
C GLY A 59 -3.05 -16.99 -45.49
N THR A 60 -2.80 -18.07 -44.74
CA THR A 60 -2.38 -19.35 -45.28
C THR A 60 -3.55 -20.26 -45.66
N PHE A 61 -4.66 -20.24 -44.92
CA PHE A 61 -5.75 -21.21 -45.09
C PHE A 61 -7.01 -20.66 -45.78
N VAL A 62 -7.22 -19.34 -45.79
CA VAL A 62 -8.46 -18.75 -46.33
C VAL A 62 -8.20 -17.97 -47.62
N ALA A 63 -7.29 -17.00 -47.57
CA ALA A 63 -6.91 -16.22 -48.75
C ALA A 63 -5.57 -15.51 -48.52
N PRO A 64 -4.68 -15.39 -49.53
CA PRO A 64 -3.43 -14.67 -49.38
C PRO A 64 -3.69 -13.21 -48.97
N LEU A 65 -3.20 -12.86 -47.79
CA LEU A 65 -3.24 -11.50 -47.25
C LEU A 65 -2.30 -10.64 -48.11
N GLY A 66 -2.85 -10.01 -49.15
CA GLY A 66 -2.14 -8.98 -49.91
C GLY A 66 -1.76 -7.79 -49.01
N ILE A 67 -1.03 -6.82 -49.57
CA ILE A 67 -0.50 -5.66 -48.83
C ILE A 67 -1.60 -4.96 -48.00
N GLY A 68 -2.82 -4.82 -48.53
CA GLY A 68 -3.96 -4.25 -47.81
C GLY A 68 -4.42 -5.05 -46.58
N GLY A 69 -4.33 -6.38 -46.61
CA GLY A 69 -4.68 -7.24 -45.48
C GLY A 69 -3.64 -7.18 -44.35
N VAL A 70 -2.37 -7.00 -44.73
CA VAL A 70 -1.27 -6.75 -43.76
C VAL A 70 -1.45 -5.39 -43.09
N PHE A 71 -1.85 -4.36 -43.84
CA PHE A 71 -2.15 -3.04 -43.24
C PHE A 71 -3.36 -3.08 -42.31
N LEU A 72 -4.43 -3.79 -42.68
CA LEU A 72 -5.62 -3.92 -41.83
C LEU A 72 -5.29 -4.62 -40.50
N THR A 73 -4.49 -5.68 -40.55
CA THR A 73 -4.06 -6.41 -39.34
C THR A 73 -3.18 -5.54 -38.45
N LEU A 74 -2.26 -4.74 -39.01
CA LEU A 74 -1.49 -3.75 -38.26
C LEU A 74 -2.37 -2.70 -37.58
N ILE A 75 -3.44 -2.25 -38.24
CA ILE A 75 -4.40 -1.30 -37.65
C ILE A 75 -5.17 -1.95 -36.50
N VAL A 76 -5.67 -3.18 -36.67
CA VAL A 76 -6.36 -3.92 -35.61
C VAL A 76 -5.45 -4.14 -34.40
N MET A 77 -4.17 -4.45 -34.65
CA MET A 77 -3.14 -4.60 -33.62
C MET A 77 -2.88 -3.30 -32.86
N ALA A 78 -2.77 -2.18 -33.59
CA ALA A 78 -2.60 -0.86 -32.99
C ALA A 78 -3.82 -0.46 -32.15
N ILE A 79 -5.04 -0.75 -32.61
CA ILE A 79 -6.28 -0.48 -31.88
C ILE A 79 -6.36 -1.35 -30.61
N LEU A 80 -6.01 -2.64 -30.69
CA LEU A 80 -5.96 -3.53 -29.52
C LEU A 80 -4.92 -3.07 -28.51
N ALA A 81 -3.72 -2.73 -28.95
CA ALA A 81 -2.66 -2.21 -28.09
C ALA A 81 -3.08 -0.89 -27.43
N PHE A 82 -3.68 0.01 -28.20
CA PHE A 82 -4.15 1.30 -27.70
C PHE A 82 -5.32 1.14 -26.73
N ALA A 83 -6.29 0.27 -27.03
CA ALA A 83 -7.41 -0.04 -26.16
C ALA A 83 -6.95 -0.64 -24.84
N ILE A 84 -5.98 -1.57 -24.84
CA ILE A 84 -5.41 -2.16 -23.62
C ILE A 84 -4.60 -1.12 -22.82
N LEU A 85 -3.88 -0.24 -23.50
CA LEU A 85 -3.08 0.81 -22.86
C LEU A 85 -3.94 1.93 -22.26
N MET A 86 -5.05 2.25 -22.92
CA MET A 86 -6.01 3.30 -22.53
C MET A 86 -7.12 2.76 -21.61
N TRP A 87 -7.24 1.44 -21.44
CA TRP A 87 -8.14 0.83 -20.47
C TRP A 87 -7.72 1.24 -19.05
N PRO A 88 -8.58 1.93 -18.27
CA PRO A 88 -8.26 2.35 -16.93
C PRO A 88 -8.05 1.11 -16.07
N ALA A 89 -6.80 0.86 -15.72
CA ALA A 89 -6.43 -0.31 -14.95
C ALA A 89 -6.37 0.07 -13.47
N GLY A 90 -7.36 -0.46 -12.75
CA GLY A 90 -7.47 -0.35 -11.32
C GLY A 90 -8.94 -0.29 -10.94
N THR A 91 -9.54 -1.46 -10.77
CA THR A 91 -10.78 -1.64 -10.03
C THR A 91 -10.70 -0.79 -8.78
N GLU A 92 -11.61 0.18 -8.67
CA GLU A 92 -11.66 1.16 -7.61
C GLU A 92 -11.55 0.46 -6.25
N PRO A 93 -10.53 0.70 -5.42
CA PRO A 93 -10.67 0.52 -3.99
C PRO A 93 -11.50 1.73 -3.53
N THR A 94 -12.80 1.67 -3.80
CA THR A 94 -13.77 2.50 -3.11
C THR A 94 -13.69 2.18 -1.62
N PRO A 95 -13.97 3.13 -0.72
CA PRO A 95 -14.00 2.87 0.72
C PRO A 95 -14.88 1.64 1.06
N GLU A 96 -15.96 1.43 0.30
CA GLU A 96 -16.82 0.24 0.36
C GLU A 96 -16.07 -1.08 0.14
N LYS A 97 -15.05 -1.11 -0.72
CA LYS A 97 -14.21 -2.31 -0.97
C LYS A 97 -13.11 -2.48 0.06
N LEU A 98 -12.68 -1.41 0.75
CA LEU A 98 -11.79 -1.54 1.91
C LEU A 98 -12.54 -2.23 3.06
N VAL A 99 -13.80 -1.87 3.31
CA VAL A 99 -14.65 -2.52 4.32
C VAL A 99 -14.88 -4.01 4.02
N GLN A 100 -15.03 -4.37 2.74
CA GLN A 100 -15.25 -5.76 2.30
C GLN A 100 -13.95 -6.54 2.03
N ALA A 101 -12.78 -5.92 2.14
CA ALA A 101 -11.52 -6.58 1.84
C ALA A 101 -11.16 -7.62 2.91
N ASP A 102 -10.56 -8.73 2.45
CA ASP A 102 -9.94 -9.70 3.33
C ASP A 102 -8.87 -9.00 4.21
N ILE A 103 -8.81 -9.36 5.49
CA ILE A 103 -7.89 -8.76 6.48
C ILE A 103 -6.43 -8.82 6.04
N LYS A 104 -6.10 -9.83 5.25
CA LYS A 104 -4.76 -10.06 4.68
C LYS A 104 -4.39 -9.06 3.59
N ALA A 105 -5.38 -8.54 2.87
CA ALA A 105 -5.17 -7.57 1.79
C ALA A 105 -5.38 -6.12 2.25
N LEU A 106 -6.05 -5.91 3.39
CA LEU A 106 -6.40 -4.60 3.93
C LEU A 106 -5.21 -3.62 4.03
N PRO A 107 -4.05 -3.98 4.63
CA PRO A 107 -2.93 -3.05 4.75
C PRO A 107 -2.43 -2.52 3.41
N LEU A 108 -2.33 -3.42 2.42
CA LEU A 108 -1.86 -3.08 1.08
C LEU A 108 -2.88 -2.21 0.32
N GLN A 109 -4.18 -2.49 0.48
CA GLN A 109 -5.22 -1.70 -0.17
C GLN A 109 -5.32 -0.30 0.44
N THR A 110 -5.24 -0.20 1.78
CA THR A 110 -5.23 1.09 2.49
C THR A 110 -3.99 1.91 2.15
N GLU A 111 -2.80 1.30 2.06
CA GLU A 111 -1.58 1.98 1.59
C GLU A 111 -1.78 2.60 0.20
N GLN A 112 -2.29 1.81 -0.76
CA GLN A 112 -2.53 2.28 -2.12
C GLN A 112 -3.60 3.36 -2.20
N TRP A 113 -4.64 3.26 -1.38
CA TRP A 113 -5.67 4.27 -1.31
C TRP A 113 -5.10 5.57 -0.73
N LEU A 114 -4.31 5.50 0.34
CA LEU A 114 -3.70 6.66 1.01
C LEU A 114 -2.71 7.38 0.09
N GLU A 115 -1.91 6.63 -0.67
CA GLU A 115 -0.98 7.18 -1.68
C GLU A 115 -1.72 7.99 -2.74
N ARG A 116 -2.94 7.59 -3.12
CA ARG A 116 -3.79 8.32 -4.08
C ARG A 116 -4.44 9.55 -3.47
N GLN A 117 -4.75 9.52 -2.17
CA GLN A 117 -5.34 10.68 -1.48
C GLN A 117 -4.30 11.75 -1.13
N ARG A 118 -3.02 11.39 -1.05
CA ARG A 118 -1.88 12.27 -0.78
C ARG A 118 -1.94 13.68 -1.41
N PRO A 119 -2.21 13.89 -2.71
CA PRO A 119 -2.28 15.23 -3.31
C PRO A 119 -3.42 16.11 -2.78
N ALA A 120 -4.48 15.52 -2.23
CA ALA A 120 -5.61 16.26 -1.67
C ALA A 120 -5.36 16.73 -0.22
N LEU A 121 -4.30 16.23 0.43
CA LEU A 121 -3.98 16.49 1.83
C LEU A 121 -3.02 17.68 2.01
N PRO A 122 -3.09 18.42 3.13
CA PRO A 122 -2.13 19.48 3.45
C PRO A 122 -0.76 18.89 3.77
N ALA A 123 0.30 19.68 3.59
CA ALA A 123 1.69 19.20 3.69
C ALA A 123 2.04 18.47 5.02
N PRO A 124 1.55 18.88 6.21
CA PRO A 124 1.77 18.13 7.45
C PRO A 124 1.08 16.76 7.45
N ALA A 125 -0.18 16.70 7.00
CA ALA A 125 -0.96 15.46 6.90
C ALA A 125 -0.36 14.47 5.90
N GLN A 126 0.28 14.95 4.82
CA GLN A 126 1.00 14.08 3.88
C GLN A 126 2.12 13.29 4.57
N ARG A 127 2.84 13.89 5.54
CA ARG A 127 3.92 13.20 6.26
C ARG A 127 3.37 12.11 7.19
N LEU A 128 2.26 12.40 7.86
CA LEU A 128 1.57 11.43 8.72
C LEU A 128 1.02 10.27 7.89
N ALA A 129 0.39 10.58 6.77
CA ALA A 129 -0.08 9.57 5.82
C ALA A 129 1.07 8.70 5.30
N ASP A 130 2.18 9.31 4.88
CA ASP A 130 3.38 8.58 4.47
C ASP A 130 3.87 7.65 5.60
N GLY A 131 3.89 8.11 6.86
CA GLY A 131 4.27 7.30 8.04
C GLY A 131 3.33 6.13 8.32
N ILE A 132 2.02 6.35 8.25
CA ILE A 132 1.00 5.31 8.38
C ILE A 132 1.19 4.23 7.32
N GLY A 133 1.45 4.62 6.06
CA GLY A 133 1.71 3.68 4.97
C GLY A 133 2.87 2.71 5.26
N VAL A 134 3.95 3.20 5.89
CA VAL A 134 5.10 2.37 6.29
C VAL A 134 4.72 1.39 7.38
N ARG A 135 3.96 1.85 8.37
CA ARG A 135 3.52 1.01 9.48
C ARG A 135 2.61 -0.10 8.97
N LEU A 136 1.72 0.21 8.02
CA LEU A 136 0.87 -0.77 7.34
C LEU A 136 1.69 -1.83 6.58
N GLU A 137 2.76 -1.43 5.90
CA GLU A 137 3.67 -2.36 5.23
C GLU A 137 4.35 -3.30 6.24
N ALA A 138 4.80 -2.77 7.38
CA ALA A 138 5.42 -3.55 8.45
C ALA A 138 4.43 -4.51 9.15
N LEU A 139 3.14 -4.15 9.19
CA LEU A 139 2.05 -4.93 9.78
C LEU A 139 1.55 -6.08 8.87
N ALA A 140 1.72 -5.95 7.55
CA ALA A 140 1.23 -6.91 6.57
C ALA A 140 1.54 -8.39 6.89
N PRO A 141 2.78 -8.80 7.25
CA PRO A 141 3.07 -10.21 7.56
C PRO A 141 2.36 -10.71 8.81
N GLN A 142 2.16 -9.87 9.83
CA GLN A 142 1.49 -10.25 11.06
C GLN A 142 0.00 -10.49 10.80
N LEU A 143 -0.64 -9.56 10.08
CA LEU A 143 -2.04 -9.66 9.68
C LEU A 143 -2.32 -10.82 8.72
N ALA A 144 -1.34 -11.25 7.92
CA ALA A 144 -1.47 -12.41 7.05
C ALA A 144 -1.69 -13.73 7.83
N THR A 145 -1.14 -13.81 9.05
CA THR A 145 -1.24 -14.98 9.94
C THR A 145 -2.35 -14.88 10.99
N LEU A 146 -2.93 -13.69 11.15
CA LEU A 146 -3.99 -13.43 12.13
C LEU A 146 -5.32 -14.03 11.65
N ASP A 147 -6.08 -14.62 12.58
CA ASP A 147 -7.42 -15.12 12.29
C ASP A 147 -8.40 -13.93 12.18
N PRO A 148 -9.16 -13.81 11.06
CA PRO A 148 -10.15 -12.74 10.87
C PRO A 148 -11.22 -12.63 11.96
N ALA A 149 -11.50 -13.70 12.71
CA ALA A 149 -12.50 -13.71 13.78
C ALA A 149 -11.99 -13.12 15.11
N GLN A 150 -10.68 -12.86 15.23
CA GLN A 150 -10.12 -12.30 16.46
C GLN A 150 -10.55 -10.84 16.68
N PRO A 151 -10.78 -10.40 17.93
CA PRO A 151 -11.14 -9.02 18.22
C PRO A 151 -10.16 -7.98 17.64
N ALA A 152 -8.85 -8.27 17.70
CA ALA A 152 -7.82 -7.40 17.14
C ALA A 152 -7.92 -7.24 15.61
N ALA A 153 -8.32 -8.30 14.88
CA ALA A 153 -8.52 -8.23 13.44
C ALA A 153 -9.73 -7.36 13.07
N VAL A 154 -10.80 -7.45 13.85
CA VAL A 154 -12.03 -6.65 13.67
C VAL A 154 -11.73 -5.16 13.90
N GLU A 155 -10.98 -4.84 14.96
CA GLU A 155 -10.63 -3.47 15.30
C GLU A 155 -9.75 -2.81 14.24
N ILE A 156 -8.74 -3.54 13.74
CA ILE A 156 -7.88 -3.07 12.64
C ILE A 156 -8.68 -2.88 11.36
N ARG A 157 -9.60 -3.79 11.03
CA ARG A 157 -10.50 -3.62 9.88
C ARG A 157 -11.33 -2.36 10.01
N LYS A 158 -11.90 -2.10 11.18
CA LYS A 158 -12.70 -0.90 11.43
C LYS A 158 -11.86 0.37 11.28
N LEU A 159 -10.67 0.41 11.90
CA LEU A 159 -9.77 1.56 11.83
C LEU A 159 -9.36 1.87 10.37
N LEU A 160 -8.94 0.85 9.62
CA LEU A 160 -8.38 1.03 8.26
C LEU A 160 -9.43 1.11 7.16
N GLY A 161 -10.57 0.43 7.34
CA GLY A 161 -11.64 0.33 6.34
C GLY A 161 -12.73 1.38 6.50
N GLU A 162 -12.98 1.87 7.72
CA GLU A 162 -14.08 2.78 8.01
C GLU A 162 -13.57 4.12 8.54
N GLU A 163 -12.85 4.11 9.66
CA GLU A 163 -12.52 5.34 10.41
C GLU A 163 -11.52 6.23 9.66
N LEU A 164 -10.43 5.64 9.16
CA LEU A 164 -9.42 6.36 8.40
C LEU A 164 -9.99 6.90 7.07
N PRO A 165 -10.70 6.10 6.25
CA PRO A 165 -11.35 6.63 5.05
C PRO A 165 -12.39 7.70 5.31
N GLU A 166 -13.21 7.58 6.36
CA GLU A 166 -14.21 8.60 6.70
C GLU A 166 -13.56 9.91 7.15
N LEU A 167 -12.47 9.86 7.93
CA LEU A 167 -11.72 11.06 8.33
C LEU A 167 -11.23 11.87 7.12
N VAL A 168 -10.59 11.18 6.17
CA VAL A 168 -10.06 11.82 4.95
C VAL A 168 -11.19 12.29 4.05
N SER A 169 -12.24 11.48 3.88
CA SER A 169 -13.40 11.84 3.05
C SER A 169 -14.15 13.04 3.63
N GLY A 170 -14.31 13.10 4.95
CA GLY A 170 -14.88 14.24 5.68
C GLY A 170 -14.11 15.53 5.42
N TYR A 171 -12.77 15.48 5.45
CA TYR A 171 -11.93 16.62 5.07
C TYR A 171 -12.11 17.02 3.60
N GLN A 172 -12.21 16.05 2.69
CA GLN A 172 -12.37 16.33 1.25
C GLN A 172 -13.72 16.98 0.90
N ARG A 173 -14.78 16.67 1.66
CA ARG A 173 -16.10 17.33 1.53
C ARG A 173 -16.02 18.83 1.82
N VAL A 174 -15.01 19.30 2.57
CA VAL A 174 -14.81 20.72 2.85
C VAL A 174 -14.22 21.43 1.62
N PRO A 175 -14.85 22.53 1.13
CA PRO A 175 -14.33 23.32 0.02
C PRO A 175 -12.92 23.86 0.30
N PRO A 176 -11.97 23.85 -0.67
CA PRO A 176 -10.58 24.25 -0.46
C PRO A 176 -10.39 25.64 0.17
N SER A 177 -11.28 26.59 -0.15
CA SER A 177 -11.26 27.94 0.42
C SER A 177 -11.49 27.97 1.93
N LEU A 178 -12.26 27.03 2.47
CA LEU A 178 -12.67 27.00 3.88
C LEU A 178 -11.78 26.09 4.75
N ARG A 179 -10.81 25.39 4.16
CA ARG A 179 -9.99 24.40 4.91
C ARG A 179 -9.01 25.01 5.89
N ARG A 180 -8.62 26.26 5.64
CA ARG A 180 -7.74 27.06 6.51
C ARG A 180 -8.50 27.97 7.46
N ASP A 181 -9.80 28.16 7.21
CA ASP A 181 -10.62 29.03 8.04
C ASP A 181 -10.89 28.36 9.37
N GLU A 182 -10.50 29.04 10.46
CA GLU A 182 -10.79 28.56 11.80
C GLU A 182 -12.27 28.78 12.11
N ARG A 183 -13.00 27.68 12.33
CA ARG A 183 -14.38 27.70 12.80
C ARG A 183 -14.45 26.87 14.07
N ASN A 184 -15.03 27.44 15.13
CA ASN A 184 -15.07 26.80 16.46
C ASN A 184 -13.67 26.48 17.04
N GLY A 185 -12.69 27.34 16.79
CA GLY A 185 -11.35 27.25 17.40
C GLY A 185 -10.38 26.25 16.75
N LYS A 186 -10.77 25.55 15.67
CA LYS A 186 -9.87 24.71 14.87
C LYS A 186 -10.17 24.85 13.38
N SER A 187 -9.14 24.81 12.55
CA SER A 187 -9.31 24.70 11.10
C SER A 187 -9.47 23.23 10.68
N PRO A 188 -10.20 22.93 9.60
CA PRO A 188 -10.28 21.58 9.03
C PRO A 188 -8.90 20.97 8.72
N ASP A 189 -7.94 21.77 8.25
CA ASP A 189 -6.55 21.34 8.05
C ASP A 189 -5.93 20.80 9.35
N ARG A 190 -6.15 21.50 10.46
CA ARG A 190 -5.63 21.10 11.78
C ARG A 190 -6.36 19.88 12.34
N GLN A 191 -7.68 19.83 12.19
CA GLN A 191 -8.48 18.68 12.62
C GLN A 191 -8.08 17.39 11.90
N LEU A 192 -7.79 17.47 10.60
CA LEU A 192 -7.29 16.32 9.83
C LEU A 192 -5.93 15.85 10.36
N VAL A 193 -5.01 16.77 10.64
CA VAL A 193 -3.68 16.43 11.18
C VAL A 193 -3.81 15.73 12.53
N GLU A 194 -4.57 16.32 13.46
CA GLU A 194 -4.82 15.74 14.78
C GLU A 194 -5.49 14.36 14.68
N GLY A 195 -6.48 14.21 13.79
CA GLY A 195 -7.13 12.92 13.55
C GLY A 195 -6.17 11.85 13.01
N LEU A 196 -5.29 12.22 12.06
CA LEU A 196 -4.30 11.29 11.52
C LEU A 196 -3.22 10.92 12.55
N GLU A 197 -2.86 11.83 13.45
CA GLU A 197 -1.96 11.52 14.58
C GLU A 197 -2.59 10.48 15.53
N VAL A 198 -3.89 10.62 15.82
CA VAL A 198 -4.63 9.63 16.63
C VAL A 198 -4.61 8.28 15.93
N VAL A 199 -4.93 8.23 14.63
CA VAL A 199 -4.92 6.98 13.85
C VAL A 199 -3.54 6.33 13.84
N ASP A 200 -2.44 7.08 13.64
CA ASP A 200 -1.09 6.50 13.70
C ASP A 200 -0.76 5.94 15.08
N SER A 201 -1.18 6.63 16.15
CA SER A 201 -0.96 6.19 17.53
C SER A 201 -1.75 4.93 17.88
N GLU A 202 -3.01 4.82 17.43
CA GLU A 202 -3.82 3.62 17.62
C GLU A 202 -3.26 2.45 16.82
N LEU A 203 -2.86 2.69 15.57
CA LEU A 203 -2.22 1.66 14.76
C LEU A 203 -0.92 1.17 15.41
N ALA A 204 -0.14 2.05 16.03
CA ALA A 204 1.05 1.68 16.79
C ALA A 204 0.71 0.78 18.00
N ARG A 205 -0.30 1.15 18.79
CA ARG A 205 -0.77 0.35 19.93
C ARG A 205 -1.25 -1.04 19.51
N MET A 206 -2.08 -1.12 18.47
CA MET A 206 -2.57 -2.40 17.95
C MET A 206 -1.43 -3.28 17.42
N THR A 207 -0.42 -2.68 16.77
CA THR A 207 0.79 -3.39 16.34
C THR A 207 1.53 -4.03 17.52
N GLU A 208 1.73 -3.26 18.59
CA GLU A 208 2.41 -3.73 19.79
C GLU A 208 1.63 -4.86 20.47
N GLN A 209 0.30 -4.73 20.56
CA GLN A 209 -0.56 -5.77 21.09
C GLN A 209 -0.49 -7.07 20.28
N LEU A 210 -0.50 -7.00 18.94
CA LEU A 210 -0.32 -8.18 18.09
C LEU A 210 1.05 -8.83 18.32
N ALA A 211 2.13 -8.04 18.36
CA ALA A 211 3.48 -8.55 18.59
C ALA A 211 3.62 -9.21 19.98
N SER A 212 2.96 -8.67 21.01
CA SER A 212 3.02 -9.21 22.37
C SER A 212 2.50 -10.66 22.46
N GLY A 213 1.48 -11.01 21.68
CA GLY A 213 0.93 -12.37 21.63
C GLY A 213 1.90 -13.37 21.02
N ASP A 214 2.68 -12.95 20.02
CA ASP A 214 3.70 -13.79 19.39
C ASP A 214 4.91 -13.99 20.31
N LEU A 215 5.35 -12.94 21.00
CA LEU A 215 6.42 -13.02 21.99
C LEU A 215 6.06 -13.94 23.15
N HIS A 216 4.81 -13.92 23.61
CA HIS A 216 4.34 -14.81 24.68
C HIS A 216 4.35 -16.29 24.24
N ARG A 217 3.93 -16.58 23.01
CA ARG A 217 3.99 -17.94 22.43
C ARG A 217 5.43 -18.44 22.34
N LEU A 218 6.35 -17.59 21.88
CA LEU A 218 7.77 -17.92 21.79
C LEU A 218 8.37 -18.22 23.18
N ALA A 219 8.07 -17.40 24.18
CA ALA A 219 8.54 -17.60 25.55
C ALA A 219 8.04 -18.93 26.15
N THR A 220 6.77 -19.28 25.88
CA THR A 220 6.17 -20.54 26.33
C THR A 220 6.85 -21.75 25.69
N GLN A 221 7.11 -21.70 24.38
CA GLN A 221 7.82 -22.77 23.68
C GLN A 221 9.26 -22.92 24.17
N GLY A 222 9.97 -21.80 24.40
CA GLY A 222 11.32 -21.82 24.98
C GLY A 222 11.35 -22.52 26.33
N ARG A 223 10.43 -22.17 27.24
CA ARG A 223 10.33 -22.80 28.56
C ARG A 223 9.97 -24.29 28.49
N PHE A 224 9.11 -24.69 27.56
CA PHE A 224 8.79 -26.10 27.32
C PHE A 224 10.03 -26.89 26.85
N LEU A 225 10.81 -26.33 25.92
CA LEU A 225 12.03 -26.96 25.43
C LEU A 225 13.09 -27.09 26.53
N GLU A 226 13.24 -26.06 27.38
CA GLU A 226 14.13 -26.15 28.54
C GLU A 226 13.70 -27.26 29.49
N LEU A 227 12.41 -27.35 29.84
CA LEU A 227 11.91 -28.41 30.72
C LEU A 227 12.10 -29.81 30.11
N LYS A 228 11.81 -29.97 28.81
CA LYS A 228 11.89 -31.27 28.13
C LYS A 228 13.32 -31.77 27.97
N TYR A 229 14.27 -30.90 27.60
CA TYR A 229 15.63 -31.33 27.25
C TYR A 229 16.66 -31.10 28.35
N ARG A 230 16.43 -30.17 29.28
CA ARG A 230 17.30 -29.95 30.45
C ARG A 230 16.92 -30.84 31.63
N GLY A 231 15.65 -31.28 31.72
CA GLY A 231 15.17 -32.19 32.76
C GLY A 231 15.46 -33.68 32.53
N GLU A 232 15.78 -34.10 31.29
CA GLU A 232 16.15 -35.49 30.95
C GLU A 232 17.65 -35.80 31.13
N GLY A 233 18.47 -34.81 31.55
CA GLY A 233 19.93 -34.93 31.67
C GLY A 233 20.45 -35.05 33.11
N GLU A 234 19.58 -35.27 34.09
CA GLU A 234 19.92 -35.27 35.54
C GLU A 234 19.60 -36.57 36.28
N ASP A 235 19.42 -37.69 35.55
CA ASP A 235 19.40 -39.07 36.08
C ASP A 235 20.56 -39.89 35.48
#